data_AF-A0A392RXD5-F1
#
_entry.id   AF-A0A392RXD5-F1
#
_cell.length_a   1.000
_cell.length_b   1.000
_cell.length_c   1.000
_cell.angle_alpha   90.00
_cell.angle_beta   90.00
_cell.angle_gamma   90.00
#
_symmetry.space_group_name_H-M   'P 1'
#
loop_
_entity.id
_entity.type
_entity.pdbx_description
1 polymer ?
#
loop_
_entity_poly.entity_id
_entity_poly.type
_entity_poly.pdbx_seq_one_letter_code
_entity_poly.pdbx_strand_id
1 'polypeptide(L)'
;MEMVMTQNQQNQQYKRRNDAVLRNLENQQHQSNTDAAMRNLENQLGQIAKYIGNNNQGGTFTANTETNPKEHCKSITTRSGKEIGKGIGDNLEIEEAVVESR
;
A
#
# COMPACT_ATOMS: atom_id res chain seq x y z
N MET A 1 28.46 66.53 -24.54
CA MET A 1 29.10 65.31 -24.00
C MET A 1 28.22 64.66 -22.93
N GLU A 2 27.73 65.40 -21.95
CA GLU A 2 26.84 64.89 -20.89
C GLU A 2 25.54 64.25 -21.41
N MET A 3 24.80 64.90 -22.32
CA MET A 3 23.57 64.33 -22.88
C MET A 3 23.76 62.93 -23.49
N VAL A 4 24.90 62.69 -24.14
CA VAL A 4 25.22 61.39 -24.75
C VAL A 4 25.51 60.34 -23.67
N MET A 5 26.18 60.73 -22.58
CA MET A 5 26.42 59.82 -21.45
C MET A 5 25.10 59.45 -20.75
N THR A 6 24.21 60.42 -20.54
CA THR A 6 22.89 60.18 -19.94
C THR A 6 22.04 59.24 -20.80
N GLN A 7 22.05 59.43 -22.12
CA GLN A 7 21.33 58.55 -23.05
C GLN A 7 21.88 57.11 -23.05
N ASN A 8 23.21 56.94 -23.01
CA ASN A 8 23.83 55.61 -22.91
C ASN A 8 23.49 54.94 -21.57
N GLN A 9 23.51 55.70 -20.47
CA GLN A 9 23.12 55.19 -19.16
C GLN A 9 21.65 54.75 -19.12
N GLN A 10 20.74 55.55 -19.68
CA GLN A 10 19.32 55.15 -19.81
C GLN A 10 19.16 53.87 -20.63
N ASN A 11 19.86 53.74 -21.75
CA ASN A 11 19.84 52.52 -22.58
C ASN A 11 20.37 51.29 -21.83
N GLN A 12 21.40 51.44 -21.01
CA GLN A 12 21.90 50.35 -20.16
C GLN A 12 20.89 49.94 -19.09
N GLN A 13 20.25 50.92 -18.45
CA GLN A 13 19.20 50.65 -17.46
C GLN A 13 17.99 49.94 -18.08
N TYR A 14 17.60 50.34 -19.29
CA TYR A 14 16.54 49.67 -20.05
C TYR A 14 16.85 48.19 -20.28
N LYS A 15 18.07 47.86 -20.74
CA LYS A 15 18.49 46.47 -20.91
C LYS A 15 18.46 45.69 -19.60
N ARG A 16 19.02 46.25 -18.52
CA ARG A 16 19.02 45.60 -17.19
C ARG A 16 17.61 45.32 -16.67
N ARG A 17 16.67 46.25 -16.87
CA ARG A 17 15.27 46.07 -16.47
C ARG A 17 14.61 44.96 -17.27
N ASN A 18 14.84 44.91 -18.58
CA ASN A 18 14.27 43.85 -19.42
C ASN A 18 14.84 42.47 -19.06
N ASP A 19 16.15 42.36 -18.80
CA ASP A 19 16.78 41.12 -18.35
C ASP A 19 16.21 40.66 -17.00
N ALA A 20 15.98 41.60 -16.07
CA ALA A 20 15.37 41.29 -14.78
C ALA A 20 13.92 40.79 -14.92
N VAL A 21 13.13 41.41 -15.79
CA VAL A 21 11.75 40.97 -16.07
C VAL A 21 11.74 39.56 -16.68
N LEU A 22 12.63 39.27 -17.63
CA LEU A 22 12.72 37.95 -18.25
C LEU A 22 13.07 36.87 -17.21
N ARG A 23 14.08 37.12 -16.38
CA ARG A 23 14.46 36.21 -15.29
C ARG A 23 13.32 35.97 -14.30
N ASN A 24 12.57 37.02 -13.95
CA ASN A 24 11.43 36.88 -13.05
C ASN A 24 10.32 36.03 -13.67
N LEU A 25 10.06 36.19 -14.97
CA LEU A 25 9.08 35.38 -15.70
C LEU A 25 9.51 33.91 -15.75
N GLU A 26 10.77 33.64 -16.07
CA GLU A 26 11.34 32.28 -16.05
C GLU A 26 11.20 31.65 -14.66
N ASN A 27 11.58 32.38 -13.61
CA ASN A 27 11.45 31.89 -12.22
C ASN A 27 10.00 31.58 -11.86
N GLN A 28 9.04 32.41 -12.26
CA GLN A 28 7.62 32.15 -12.01
C GLN A 28 7.13 30.86 -12.69
N GLN A 29 7.56 30.63 -13.93
CA GLN A 29 7.22 29.40 -14.67
C GLN A 29 7.85 28.16 -14.02
N HIS A 30 9.11 28.24 -13.60
CA HIS A 30 9.76 27.16 -12.88
C HIS A 30 9.06 26.85 -11.56
N GLN A 31 8.64 27.88 -10.83
CA GLN A 31 7.93 27.73 -9.57
C GLN A 31 6.56 27.08 -9.77
N SER A 32 5.76 27.54 -10.73
CA SER A 32 4.44 26.94 -11.02
C SER A 32 4.54 25.47 -11.44
N ASN A 33 5.53 25.13 -12.25
CA ASN A 33 5.75 23.75 -12.69
C ASN A 33 6.18 22.85 -11.52
N THR A 34 7.04 23.37 -10.64
CA THR A 34 7.48 22.65 -9.45
C THR A 34 6.33 22.43 -8.47
N ASP A 35 5.49 23.44 -8.26
CA ASP A 35 4.31 23.35 -7.39
C ASP A 35 3.31 22.30 -7.91
N ALA A 36 3.08 22.25 -9.23
CA ALA A 36 2.24 21.23 -9.85
C ALA A 36 2.82 19.82 -9.68
N ALA A 37 4.13 19.65 -9.90
CA ALA A 37 4.81 18.38 -9.70
C ALA A 37 4.73 17.92 -8.23
N MET A 38 4.92 18.84 -7.28
CA MET A 38 4.83 18.57 -5.85
C MET A 38 3.43 18.10 -5.44
N ARG A 39 2.38 18.81 -5.88
CA ARG A 39 0.99 18.39 -5.64
C ARG A 39 0.68 17.01 -6.21
N ASN A 40 1.21 16.68 -7.39
CA ASN A 40 1.04 15.36 -7.97
C ASN A 40 1.71 14.28 -7.12
N LEU A 41 2.92 14.54 -6.60
CA LEU A 41 3.60 13.62 -5.69
C LEU A 41 2.84 13.44 -4.38
N GLU A 42 2.33 14.52 -3.78
CA GLU A 42 1.49 14.46 -2.57
C GLU A 42 0.24 13.59 -2.78
N ASN A 43 -0.43 13.77 -3.93
CA ASN A 43 -1.60 12.97 -4.29
C ASN A 43 -1.25 11.49 -4.48
N GLN A 44 -0.18 11.17 -5.20
CA GLN A 44 0.27 9.79 -5.40
C GLN A 44 0.66 9.13 -4.08
N LEU A 45 1.41 9.84 -3.23
CA LEU A 45 1.79 9.36 -1.91
C LEU A 45 0.57 9.13 -1.01
N GLY A 46 -0.42 10.03 -1.04
CA GLY A 46 -1.68 9.87 -0.32
C GLY A 46 -2.47 8.65 -0.77
N GLN A 47 -2.51 8.37 -2.07
CA GLN A 47 -3.14 7.16 -2.61
C GLN A 47 -2.41 5.88 -2.18
N ILE A 48 -1.07 5.87 -2.22
CA ILE A 48 -0.25 4.76 -1.74
C ILE A 48 -0.50 4.52 -0.24
N ALA A 49 -0.48 5.58 0.56
CA ALA A 49 -0.76 5.48 2.00
C ALA A 49 -2.15 4.91 2.27
N LYS A 50 -3.17 5.32 1.49
CA LYS A 50 -4.53 4.76 1.58
C LYS A 50 -4.57 3.28 1.18
N TYR A 51 -3.90 2.90 0.09
CA TYR A 51 -3.81 1.51 -0.35
C TYR A 51 -3.16 0.63 0.73
N ILE A 52 -2.02 1.06 1.28
CA ILE A 52 -1.33 0.36 2.36
C ILE A 52 -2.21 0.28 3.61
N GLY A 53 -2.85 1.38 4.01
CA GLY A 53 -3.76 1.40 5.17
C GLY A 53 -4.95 0.46 5.00
N ASN A 54 -5.51 0.37 3.79
CA ASN A 54 -6.62 -0.54 3.48
C ASN A 54 -6.17 -2.01 3.39
N ASN A 55 -4.99 -2.30 2.82
CA ASN A 55 -4.44 -3.65 2.75
C ASN A 55 -3.95 -4.18 4.10
N ASN A 56 -3.54 -3.28 5.01
CA ASN A 56 -3.14 -3.61 6.38
C ASN A 56 -4.32 -3.68 7.35
N GLN A 57 -5.57 -3.52 6.89
CA GLN A 57 -6.73 -3.97 7.66
C GLN A 57 -6.66 -5.50 7.70
N GLY A 58 -5.99 -5.99 8.74
CA GLY A 58 -5.61 -7.38 8.93
C GLY A 58 -6.67 -8.32 8.40
N GLY A 59 -6.32 -9.00 7.31
CA GLY A 59 -6.97 -10.26 7.00
C GLY A 59 -6.80 -11.10 8.26
N THR A 60 -7.92 -11.48 8.89
CA THR A 60 -7.93 -12.66 9.73
C THR A 60 -7.16 -13.71 8.95
N PHE A 61 -6.11 -14.27 9.54
CA PHE A 61 -5.50 -15.47 8.99
C PHE A 61 -6.64 -16.49 8.96
N THR A 62 -7.35 -16.58 7.84
CA THR A 62 -8.30 -17.64 7.58
C THR A 62 -7.40 -18.82 7.34
N ALA A 63 -6.99 -19.46 8.45
CA ALA A 63 -6.37 -20.76 8.37
C ALA A 63 -7.37 -21.58 7.56
N ASN A 64 -7.03 -21.86 6.30
CA ASN A 64 -7.79 -22.74 5.43
C ASN A 64 -7.57 -24.19 5.90
N THR A 65 -7.77 -24.44 7.19
CA THR A 65 -7.78 -25.79 7.74
C THR A 65 -9.08 -26.41 7.30
N GLU A 66 -9.03 -27.15 6.20
CA GLU A 66 -10.08 -28.09 5.85
C GLU A 66 -9.95 -29.31 6.77
N THR A 67 -11.07 -29.74 7.36
CA THR A 67 -11.12 -30.98 8.13
C THR A 67 -10.66 -32.14 7.24
N ASN A 68 -9.70 -32.94 7.72
CA ASN A 68 -9.22 -34.09 6.96
C ASN A 68 -10.38 -35.07 6.73
N PRO A 69 -10.78 -35.36 5.47
CA PRO A 69 -11.87 -36.30 5.19
C PRO A 69 -11.59 -37.72 5.71
N LYS A 70 -10.33 -38.04 6.02
CA LYS A 70 -9.86 -39.32 6.57
C LYS A 70 -9.65 -39.28 8.08
N GLU A 71 -10.31 -38.38 8.81
CA GLU A 71 -10.16 -38.26 10.26
C GLU A 71 -10.81 -39.44 10.99
N HIS A 72 -10.24 -40.64 10.84
CA HIS A 72 -10.45 -41.73 11.77
C HIS A 72 -9.63 -41.42 13.02
N CYS A 73 -10.16 -40.55 13.89
CA CYS A 73 -9.59 -40.25 15.19
C CYS A 73 -9.67 -41.50 16.08
N LYS A 74 -8.66 -42.38 15.97
CA LYS A 74 -8.50 -43.52 16.87
C LYS A 74 -7.96 -43.04 18.22
N SER A 75 -8.37 -43.70 19.30
CA SER A 75 -7.75 -43.49 20.60
C SER A 75 -6.27 -43.88 20.56
N ILE A 76 -5.44 -43.14 21.29
CA ILE A 76 -4.00 -43.42 21.39
C ILE A 76 -3.75 -44.10 22.74
N THR A 77 -3.07 -45.23 22.74
CA THR A 77 -2.65 -45.92 23.96
C THR A 77 -1.17 -45.65 24.23
N THR A 78 -0.86 -45.10 25.41
CA THR A 78 0.50 -44.84 25.85
C THR A 78 1.20 -46.13 26.33
N ARG A 79 2.54 -46.15 26.38
CA ARG A 79 3.31 -47.30 26.90
C ARG A 79 2.98 -47.66 28.36
N SER A 80 2.48 -46.71 29.15
CA SER A 80 2.01 -46.94 30.52
C SER A 80 0.58 -47.48 30.60
N GLY A 81 -0.04 -47.83 29.46
CA GLY A 81 -1.39 -48.37 29.39
C GLY A 81 -2.51 -47.33 29.54
N LYS A 82 -2.20 -46.03 29.57
CA LYS A 82 -3.21 -44.98 29.61
C LYS A 82 -3.74 -44.74 28.19
N GLU A 83 -5.04 -44.87 28.03
CA GLU A 83 -5.76 -44.55 26.80
C GLU A 83 -6.18 -43.07 26.80
N ILE A 84 -5.90 -42.36 25.70
CA ILE A 84 -6.24 -40.95 25.48
C ILE A 84 -7.13 -40.86 24.23
N GLY A 85 -8.21 -40.09 24.31
CA GLY A 85 -9.16 -39.91 23.19
C GLY A 85 -10.19 -41.03 23.04
N LYS A 86 -10.43 -41.80 24.12
CA LYS A 86 -11.50 -42.81 24.17
C LYS A 86 -12.87 -42.14 23.96
N GLY A 87 -13.66 -42.61 23.01
CA GLY A 87 -14.99 -42.07 22.70
C GLY A 87 -15.03 -40.99 21.61
N ILE A 88 -13.88 -40.56 21.08
CA ILE A 88 -13.82 -39.52 20.04
C ILE A 88 -14.25 -40.07 18.68
N GLY A 89 -13.98 -41.36 18.40
CA GLY A 89 -14.32 -42.02 17.14
C GLY A 89 -15.67 -42.73 17.11
N ASP A 90 -16.35 -42.85 18.26
CA ASP A 90 -17.54 -43.71 18.40
C ASP A 90 -18.76 -43.17 17.62
N ASN A 91 -18.76 -41.87 17.28
CA ASN A 91 -19.79 -41.27 16.41
C ASN A 91 -19.55 -41.50 14.90
N LEU A 92 -18.37 -41.98 14.47
CA LEU A 92 -18.09 -42.24 13.04
C LEU A 92 -18.70 -43.57 12.56
N GLU A 93 -18.86 -44.56 13.44
CA GLU A 93 -19.38 -45.89 13.11
C GLU A 93 -20.88 -45.85 12.74
N ILE A 94 -21.59 -44.82 13.18
CA ILE A 94 -23.02 -44.62 12.94
C ILE A 94 -23.29 -44.06 11.52
N GLU A 95 -22.38 -43.26 10.95
CA GLU A 95 -22.55 -42.64 9.64
C GLU A 95 -22.25 -43.60 8.46
N GLU A 96 -21.33 -44.56 8.63
CA GLU A 96 -20.98 -45.55 7.59
C GLU A 96 -22.17 -46.50 7.29
N ALA A 97 -22.87 -46.95 8.33
CA ALA A 97 -24.06 -47.80 8.21
C ALA A 97 -25.26 -47.10 7.53
N VAL A 98 -25.36 -45.76 7.68
CA VAL A 98 -26.43 -44.96 7.06
C VAL A 98 -26.17 -44.74 5.57
N VAL A 99 -24.91 -44.65 5.15
CA VAL A 99 -24.52 -44.51 3.75
C VAL A 99 -24.65 -45.82 2.96
N GLU A 100 -24.37 -46.97 3.57
CA GLU A 100 -24.53 -48.29 2.92
C GLU A 100 -25.99 -48.74 2.75
N SER A 101 -26.92 -48.07 3.43
CA SER A 101 -28.37 -48.37 3.40
C SER A 101 -29.15 -47.56 2.35
N ARG A 102 -28.48 -46.90 1.40
CA ARG A 102 -29.07 -46.16 0.26
C ARG A 102 -28.65 -46.75 -1.07
#